data_AF-A0A3N7HF98-F1
#
_entry.id   AF-A0A3N7HF98-F1
#
_cell.length_a   1.000
_cell.length_b   1.000
_cell.length_c   1.000
_cell.angle_alpha   90.00
_cell.angle_beta   90.00
_cell.angle_gamma   90.00
#
_symmetry.space_group_name_H-M   'P 1'
#
loop_
_entity.id
_entity.type
_entity.pdbx_description
1 polymer ?
#
loop_
_entity_poly.entity_id
_entity_poly.type
_entity_poly.pdbx_seq_one_letter_code
_entity_poly.pdbx_strand_id
1 'polypeptide(L)'
;MPEINDETLPDEEGMARPGVVKAVEEFKLSVYGENYDEESDMGNGKASDASKKRKTAAENAAKESANYNWPDLADNGQLKDLTVTELKYYLTAHNLPVTGKKEVLISRILTHLGK
;
A
#
# COMPACT_ATOMS: atom_id res chain seq x y z
N MET A 1 26.66 -31.66 -30.44
CA MET A 1 25.39 -31.14 -30.98
C MET A 1 25.64 -29.70 -31.39
N PRO A 2 25.18 -29.24 -32.56
CA PRO A 2 25.26 -27.82 -32.90
C PRO A 2 24.45 -27.02 -31.87
N GLU A 3 24.98 -25.86 -31.47
CA GLU A 3 24.24 -24.91 -30.64
C GLU A 3 23.11 -24.32 -31.49
N ILE A 4 21.87 -24.68 -31.16
CA ILE A 4 20.67 -24.14 -31.79
C ILE A 4 20.28 -22.91 -30.97
N ASN A 5 20.41 -21.73 -31.55
CA ASN A 5 19.92 -20.50 -30.94
C ASN A 5 18.39 -20.49 -31.02
N ASP A 6 17.73 -20.31 -29.88
CA ASP A 6 16.28 -20.19 -29.81
C ASP A 6 15.87 -18.75 -30.15
N GLU A 7 15.52 -18.54 -31.42
CA GLU A 7 15.06 -17.24 -31.93
C GLU A 7 13.62 -16.89 -31.53
N THR A 8 12.95 -17.72 -30.71
CA THR A 8 11.61 -17.42 -30.20
C THR A 8 11.64 -16.60 -28.91
N LEU A 9 12.80 -16.49 -28.27
CA LEU A 9 12.96 -15.72 -27.05
C LEU A 9 12.91 -14.21 -27.34
N PRO A 10 12.28 -13.42 -26.46
CA PRO A 10 12.30 -11.96 -26.57
C PRO A 10 13.72 -11.41 -26.58
N ASP A 11 13.94 -10.35 -27.35
CA ASP A 11 15.18 -9.58 -27.34
C ASP A 11 15.30 -8.78 -26.04
N GLU A 12 15.88 -9.41 -25.01
CA GLU A 12 16.05 -8.79 -23.69
C GLU A 12 16.91 -7.51 -23.76
N GLU A 13 17.96 -7.49 -24.58
CA GLU A 13 18.84 -6.34 -24.74
C GLU A 13 18.11 -5.17 -25.43
N GLY A 14 17.33 -5.47 -26.47
CA GLY A 14 16.46 -4.52 -27.13
C GLY A 14 15.41 -3.93 -26.20
N MET A 15 14.79 -4.76 -25.37
CA MET A 15 13.76 -4.36 -24.40
C MET A 15 14.34 -3.53 -23.24
N ALA A 16 15.60 -3.78 -22.86
CA ALA A 16 16.31 -3.04 -21.82
C ALA A 16 16.83 -1.65 -22.28
N ARG A 17 16.68 -1.30 -23.56
CA ARG A 17 17.13 0.01 -24.06
C ARG A 17 16.44 1.14 -23.31
N PRO A 18 17.16 2.20 -22.90
CA PRO A 18 16.58 3.28 -22.08
C PRO A 18 15.33 3.94 -22.67
N GLY A 19 15.27 4.08 -24.00
CA GLY A 19 14.09 4.62 -24.68
C GLY A 19 12.87 3.71 -24.59
N VAL A 20 13.06 2.39 -24.63
CA VAL A 20 11.98 1.39 -24.51
C VAL A 20 11.47 1.37 -23.08
N VAL A 21 12.37 1.31 -22.10
CA VAL A 21 12.01 1.35 -20.67
C VAL A 21 11.20 2.60 -20.34
N LYS A 22 11.66 3.78 -20.80
CA LYS A 22 10.96 5.05 -20.59
C LYS A 22 9.56 5.04 -21.22
N ALA A 23 9.43 4.55 -22.45
CA ALA A 23 8.14 4.48 -23.13
C ALA A 23 7.15 3.55 -22.39
N VAL A 24 7.64 2.42 -21.84
CA VAL A 24 6.82 1.50 -21.05
C VAL A 24 6.39 2.15 -19.73
N GLU A 25 7.27 2.86 -19.03
CA GLU A 25 6.93 3.59 -17.81
C GLU A 25 5.88 4.69 -18.06
N GLU A 26 6.08 5.50 -19.11
CA GLU A 26 5.12 6.54 -19.50
C GLU A 26 3.76 5.96 -19.89
N PHE A 27 3.75 4.84 -20.62
CA PHE A 27 2.54 4.12 -20.96
C PHE A 27 1.81 3.62 -19.71
N LYS A 28 2.52 2.99 -18.76
CA LYS A 28 1.95 2.52 -17.49
C LYS A 28 1.32 3.67 -16.71
N LEU A 29 2.01 4.81 -16.60
CA LEU A 29 1.48 6.01 -15.94
C LEU A 29 0.23 6.55 -16.65
N SER A 30 0.22 6.58 -17.97
CA SER A 30 -0.93 7.06 -18.75
C SER A 30 -2.15 6.14 -18.67
N VAL A 31 -1.95 4.83 -18.53
CA VAL A 31 -3.05 3.84 -18.54
C VAL A 31 -3.56 3.56 -17.14
N TYR A 32 -2.65 3.33 -16.19
CA TYR A 32 -3.00 2.91 -14.83
C TYR A 32 -3.04 4.09 -13.84
N GLY A 33 -2.48 5.25 -14.20
CA GLY A 33 -2.40 6.42 -13.35
C GLY A 33 -1.22 6.39 -12.36
N GLU A 34 -0.96 7.54 -11.72
CA GLU A 34 0.15 7.73 -10.78
C GLU A 34 0.02 6.91 -9.47
N ASN A 35 -1.16 6.36 -9.21
CA ASN A 35 -1.47 5.58 -8.01
C ASN A 35 -1.36 4.06 -8.22
N TYR A 36 -0.91 3.61 -9.40
CA TYR A 36 -0.76 2.20 -9.70
C TYR A 36 0.45 1.61 -8.97
N ASP A 37 0.20 0.75 -7.98
CA ASP A 37 1.22 0.00 -7.25
C ASP A 37 1.49 -1.34 -7.97
N GLU A 38 2.52 -1.31 -8.82
CA GLU A 38 3.01 -2.47 -9.59
C GLU A 38 3.46 -3.64 -8.69
N GLU A 39 3.70 -3.40 -7.38
CA GLU A 39 4.19 -4.42 -6.45
C GLU A 39 3.07 -5.26 -5.81
N SER A 40 1.80 -5.01 -6.15
CA SER A 40 0.68 -5.81 -5.65
C SER A 40 0.44 -7.12 -6.42
N ASP A 41 1.00 -7.28 -7.63
CA ASP A 41 0.72 -8.43 -8.51
C ASP A 41 1.95 -9.27 -8.93
N MET A 42 3.19 -8.77 -8.80
CA MET A 42 4.39 -9.57 -9.07
C MET A 42 5.23 -9.79 -7.82
N GLY A 43 4.94 -10.87 -7.11
CA GLY A 43 5.82 -11.41 -6.09
C GLY A 43 7.11 -11.97 -6.69
N ASN A 44 8.16 -11.14 -6.84
CA ASN A 44 9.55 -11.56 -6.56
C ASN A 44 10.54 -10.38 -6.51
N GLY A 45 10.91 -10.00 -5.29
CA GLY A 45 12.23 -9.55 -4.81
C GLY A 45 13.18 -8.72 -5.69
N LYS A 46 13.53 -7.53 -5.17
CA LYS A 46 14.86 -7.33 -4.57
C LYS A 46 14.87 -6.15 -3.59
N ALA A 47 15.47 -6.43 -2.44
CA ALA A 47 15.54 -5.56 -1.28
C ALA A 47 16.33 -4.27 -1.53
N SER A 48 15.70 -3.12 -1.31
CA SER A 48 16.35 -1.94 -0.72
C SER A 48 15.37 -0.79 -0.48
N ASP A 49 14.29 -1.01 0.27
CA ASP A 49 13.49 0.14 0.75
C ASP A 49 12.80 -0.12 2.10
N ALA A 50 13.58 -0.55 3.11
CA ALA A 50 13.11 -0.66 4.48
C ALA A 50 12.99 0.70 5.22
N SER A 51 13.26 1.81 4.51
CA SER A 51 13.34 3.15 5.12
C SER A 51 12.44 4.20 4.46
N LYS A 52 11.95 4.02 3.22
CA LYS A 52 11.01 4.95 2.57
C LYS A 52 9.58 4.42 2.52
N LYS A 53 9.36 3.09 2.56
CA LYS A 53 8.02 2.48 2.77
C LYS A 53 7.37 2.81 4.13
N ARG A 54 8.13 3.26 5.15
CA ARG A 54 7.58 3.66 6.46
C ARG A 54 6.99 5.06 6.51
N LYS A 55 7.20 5.90 5.49
CA LYS A 55 6.66 7.27 5.46
C LYS A 55 5.38 7.38 4.62
N THR A 56 5.28 6.66 3.51
CA THR A 56 4.09 6.71 2.63
C THR A 56 2.87 6.01 3.22
N ALA A 57 3.03 4.85 3.86
CA ALA A 57 1.93 4.17 4.55
C ALA A 57 1.37 4.98 5.73
N ALA A 58 2.24 5.66 6.49
CA ALA A 58 1.84 6.53 7.58
C ALA A 58 1.17 7.82 7.10
N GLU A 59 1.64 8.39 5.98
CA GLU A 59 1.07 9.62 5.42
C GLU A 59 -0.31 9.39 4.77
N ASN A 60 -0.50 8.26 4.07
CA ASN A 60 -1.82 7.84 3.58
C ASN A 60 -2.75 7.46 4.74
N ALA A 61 -2.26 6.73 5.74
CA ALA A 61 -3.06 6.44 6.95
C ALA A 61 -3.49 7.72 7.68
N ALA A 62 -2.63 8.73 7.77
CA ALA A 62 -2.97 10.02 8.36
C ALA A 62 -4.05 10.76 7.56
N LYS A 63 -3.92 10.81 6.22
CA LYS A 63 -4.90 11.43 5.32
C LYS A 63 -6.26 10.73 5.38
N GLU A 64 -6.27 9.40 5.29
CA GLU A 64 -7.50 8.62 5.39
C GLU A 64 -8.11 8.71 6.79
N SER A 65 -7.30 8.68 7.86
CA SER A 65 -7.83 8.85 9.22
C SER A 65 -8.42 10.25 9.45
N ALA A 66 -7.89 11.29 8.79
CA ALA A 66 -8.42 12.65 8.90
C ALA A 66 -9.77 12.84 8.19
N ASN A 67 -10.15 11.94 7.28
CA ASN A 67 -11.48 11.96 6.65
C ASN A 67 -12.60 11.51 7.59
N TYR A 68 -12.26 10.82 8.69
CA TYR A 68 -13.24 10.28 9.63
C TYR A 68 -13.31 11.10 10.92
N ASN A 69 -14.53 11.42 11.35
CA ASN A 69 -14.78 12.01 12.66
C ASN A 69 -14.82 10.92 13.74
N TRP A 70 -13.64 10.48 14.21
CA TRP A 70 -13.49 9.39 15.19
C TRP A 70 -14.30 9.55 16.49
N PRO A 71 -14.37 10.75 17.12
CA PRO A 71 -15.24 10.98 18.27
C PRO A 71 -16.72 10.65 17.97
N ASP A 72 -17.23 11.11 16.84
CA ASP A 72 -18.62 10.88 16.44
C ASP A 72 -18.88 9.42 16.08
N LEU A 73 -17.93 8.76 15.42
CA LEU A 73 -18.00 7.31 15.14
C LEU A 73 -17.97 6.47 16.42
N ALA A 74 -17.23 6.91 17.44
CA ALA A 74 -17.20 6.29 18.76
C ALA A 74 -18.53 6.46 19.50
N ASP A 75 -19.11 7.66 19.45
CA ASP A 75 -20.38 7.98 20.10
C ASP A 75 -21.58 7.29 19.43
N ASN A 76 -21.59 7.23 18.09
CA ASN A 76 -22.62 6.54 17.32
C ASN A 76 -22.44 5.01 17.27
N GLY A 77 -21.34 4.49 17.84
CA GLY A 77 -21.04 3.06 17.84
C GLY A 77 -20.78 2.47 16.45
N GLN A 78 -20.43 3.32 15.48
CA GLN A 78 -20.20 2.93 14.08
C GLN A 78 -18.79 2.35 13.86
N LEU A 79 -17.89 2.42 14.85
CA LEU A 79 -16.57 1.78 14.83
C LEU A 79 -16.61 0.29 14.47
N LYS A 80 -17.71 -0.40 14.78
CA LYS A 80 -17.93 -1.82 14.44
C LYS A 80 -18.22 -2.05 12.95
N ASP A 81 -18.74 -1.04 12.25
CA ASP A 81 -19.11 -1.09 10.84
C ASP A 81 -17.90 -0.75 9.94
N LEU A 82 -16.88 -0.09 10.48
CA LEU A 82 -15.60 0.11 9.79
C LEU A 82 -14.83 -1.20 9.60
N THR A 83 -14.00 -1.24 8.56
CA THR A 83 -13.10 -2.33 8.26
C THR A 83 -11.87 -2.34 9.18
N VAL A 84 -11.23 -3.49 9.31
CA VAL A 84 -9.98 -3.63 10.10
C VAL A 84 -8.87 -2.71 9.56
N THR A 85 -8.86 -2.45 8.26
CA THR A 85 -7.90 -1.55 7.60
C THR A 85 -8.10 -0.11 8.05
N GLU A 86 -9.34 0.39 8.09
CA GLU A 86 -9.65 1.75 8.54
C GLU A 86 -9.31 1.95 10.03
N LEU A 87 -9.64 0.98 10.89
CA LEU A 87 -9.26 1.03 12.31
C LEU A 87 -7.74 1.10 12.49
N LYS A 88 -6.98 0.43 11.62
CA LYS A 88 -5.52 0.49 11.62
C LYS A 88 -4.99 1.85 11.15
N TYR A 89 -5.70 2.60 10.30
CA TYR A 89 -5.28 3.94 9.91
C TYR A 89 -5.23 4.89 11.10
N TYR A 90 -6.29 4.92 11.92
CA TYR A 90 -6.29 5.70 13.16
C TYR A 90 -5.15 5.31 14.09
N LEU A 91 -5.01 4.00 14.35
CA LEU A 91 -3.98 3.51 15.26
C LEU A 91 -2.58 3.82 14.74
N THR A 92 -2.35 3.72 13.43
CA THR A 92 -1.05 4.09 12.82
C THR A 92 -0.80 5.59 12.90
N ALA A 93 -1.81 6.43 12.64
CA ALA A 93 -1.71 7.89 12.75
C ALA A 93 -1.39 8.35 14.17
N HIS A 94 -1.99 7.69 15.17
CA HIS A 94 -1.77 7.96 16.60
C HIS A 94 -0.59 7.18 17.22
N ASN A 95 0.22 6.48 16.40
CA ASN A 95 1.34 5.63 16.86
C ASN A 95 0.95 4.59 17.93
N LEU A 96 -0.29 4.10 17.86
CA LEU A 96 -0.85 3.08 18.71
C LEU A 96 -0.60 1.68 18.13
N PRO A 97 -0.57 0.63 18.97
CA PRO A 97 -0.41 -0.73 18.47
C PRO A 97 -1.56 -1.13 17.55
N VAL A 98 -1.26 -1.77 16.42
CA VAL A 98 -2.24 -2.32 15.45
C VAL A 98 -2.45 -3.82 15.58
N THR A 99 -1.96 -4.42 16.67
CA THR A 99 -2.03 -5.85 16.93
C THR A 99 -3.37 -6.22 17.58
N GLY A 100 -3.93 -7.37 17.15
CA GLY A 100 -5.13 -7.96 17.74
C GLY A 100 -6.28 -8.18 16.74
N LYS A 101 -7.39 -8.73 17.26
CA LYS A 101 -8.66 -8.88 16.53
C LYS A 101 -9.36 -7.51 16.41
N LYS A 102 -10.34 -7.41 15.52
CA LYS A 102 -11.12 -6.18 15.26
C LYS A 102 -11.61 -5.50 16.55
N GLU A 103 -12.21 -6.27 17.46
CA GLU A 103 -12.67 -5.77 18.76
C GLU A 103 -11.57 -5.09 19.58
N VAL A 104 -10.35 -5.64 19.57
CA VAL A 104 -9.21 -5.08 20.32
C VAL A 104 -8.79 -3.73 19.73
N LEU A 105 -8.86 -3.60 18.40
CA LEU A 105 -8.57 -2.32 17.74
C LEU A 105 -9.61 -1.27 18.11
N ILE A 106 -10.90 -1.65 18.12
CA ILE A 106 -12.01 -0.77 18.52
C ILE A 106 -11.86 -0.33 19.97
N SER A 107 -11.66 -1.27 20.91
CA SER A 107 -11.48 -0.96 22.32
C SER A 107 -10.29 -0.02 22.56
N ARG A 108 -9.21 -0.18 21.79
CA ARG A 108 -8.03 0.69 21.88
C ARG A 108 -8.33 2.11 21.41
N ILE A 109 -9.11 2.28 20.35
CA ILE A 109 -9.56 3.58 19.86
C ILE A 109 -10.48 4.26 20.89
N LEU A 110 -11.44 3.52 21.45
CA LEU A 110 -12.32 4.01 22.51
C LEU A 110 -11.54 4.46 23.76
N THR A 111 -10.59 3.64 24.20
CA THR A 111 -9.71 3.97 25.34
C THR A 111 -8.90 5.24 25.07
N HIS A 112 -8.41 5.42 23.84
CA HIS A 112 -7.66 6.62 23.45
C HIS A 112 -8.55 7.88 23.39
N LEU A 113 -9.83 7.73 23.03
CA LEU A 113 -10.83 8.81 23.05
C LEU A 113 -11.45 9.05 24.44
N GLY A 114 -11.14 8.21 25.44
CA GLY A 114 -11.69 8.30 26.79
C GLY A 114 -13.15 7.85 26.91
N LYS A 115 -13.58 6.91 26.06
CA LYS A 115 -14.94 6.34 26.02
C LYS A 115 -14.96 4.93 26.64
#